data_AF-A0A453LXA8-F1
#
_entry.id   AF-A0A453LXA8-F1
#
_cell.length_a   1.000
_cell.length_b   1.000
_cell.length_c   1.000
_cell.angle_alpha   90.00
_cell.angle_beta   90.00
_cell.angle_gamma   90.00
#
_symmetry.space_group_name_H-M   'P 1'
#
loop_
_entity.id
_entity.type
_entity.pdbx_description
1 polymer ?
#
loop_
_entity_poly.entity_id
_entity_poly.type
_entity_poly.pdbx_seq_one_letter_code
_entity_poly.pdbx_strand_id
1 'polypeptide(L)'
;AVKRIYQMAGVDDGQFQNEFTNLARLKHRNIVRLVGYCNHIQEVPAMYEGKFVLAEKIHRALCLEYMSNGSLQKYISGMNVINMIGAQATE
;
A
#
# COMPACT_ATOMS: atom_id res chain seq x y z
N ALA A 1 5.02 -0.94 -7.02
CA ALA A 1 4.78 -1.19 -5.59
C ALA A 1 3.35 -1.69 -5.39
N VAL A 2 3.08 -2.54 -4.38
CA VAL A 2 1.73 -3.06 -4.11
C VAL A 2 1.32 -2.66 -2.70
N LYS A 3 0.23 -1.93 -2.56
CA LYS A 3 -0.39 -1.59 -1.28
C LYS A 3 -1.57 -2.53 -1.05
N ARG A 4 -1.43 -3.48 -0.12
CA ARG A 4 -2.54 -4.35 0.32
C ARG A 4 -3.43 -3.58 1.27
N ILE A 5 -4.74 -3.65 1.05
CA ILE A 5 -5.73 -3.00 1.89
C ILE A 5 -6.45 -4.10 2.66
N TYR A 6 -6.20 -4.15 3.97
CA TYR A 6 -6.78 -5.16 4.85
C TYR A 6 -8.15 -4.69 5.33
N GLN A 7 -9.14 -5.56 5.20
CA GLN A 7 -10.44 -5.35 5.80
C GLN A 7 -10.29 -5.57 7.32
N MET A 8 -10.45 -4.51 8.11
CA MET A 8 -10.58 -4.62 9.56
C MET A 8 -12.05 -4.45 9.94
N ALA A 9 -12.49 -5.06 11.03
CA ALA A 9 -13.84 -4.84 11.55
C ALA A 9 -14.04 -3.33 11.80
N GLY A 10 -15.04 -2.72 11.14
CA GLY A 10 -15.30 -1.28 11.18
C GLY A 10 -14.58 -0.43 10.13
N VAL A 11 -13.73 -1.01 9.27
CA VAL A 11 -13.17 -0.33 8.10
C VAL A 11 -14.16 -0.43 6.95
N ASP A 12 -14.77 0.71 6.65
CA ASP A 12 -15.75 0.90 5.59
C ASP A 12 -15.17 0.63 4.19
N ASP A 13 -15.98 0.01 3.33
CA ASP A 13 -15.72 -0.17 1.90
C ASP A 13 -15.40 1.17 1.20
N GLY A 14 -15.94 2.26 1.72
CA GLY A 14 -15.66 3.62 1.26
C GLY A 14 -14.18 4.01 1.27
N GLN A 15 -13.35 3.50 2.20
CA GLN A 15 -11.92 3.86 2.22
C GLN A 15 -11.18 3.36 0.98
N PHE A 16 -11.40 2.10 0.62
CA PHE A 16 -10.82 1.52 -0.59
C PHE A 16 -11.30 2.28 -1.82
N GLN A 17 -12.61 2.50 -1.92
CA GLN A 17 -13.21 3.16 -3.08
C GLN A 17 -12.71 4.60 -3.24
N ASN A 18 -12.58 5.35 -2.14
CA ASN A 18 -12.07 6.71 -2.16
C ASN A 18 -10.62 6.77 -2.63
N GLU A 19 -9.74 5.92 -2.06
CA GLU A 19 -8.34 5.89 -2.45
C GLU A 19 -8.18 5.47 -3.92
N PHE A 20 -8.88 4.41 -4.34
CA PHE A 20 -8.92 3.97 -5.74
C PHE A 20 -9.38 5.09 -6.67
N THR A 21 -10.52 5.72 -6.39
CA THR A 21 -11.11 6.76 -7.24
C THR A 21 -10.18 7.97 -7.37
N ASN A 22 -9.56 8.38 -6.26
CA ASN A 22 -8.61 9.49 -6.28
C ASN A 22 -7.39 9.14 -7.13
N LEU A 23 -6.75 7.99 -6.90
CA LEU A 23 -5.57 7.59 -7.65
C LEU A 23 -5.84 7.30 -9.13
N ALA A 24 -7.03 6.78 -9.47
CA ALA A 24 -7.43 6.53 -10.84
C ALA A 24 -7.63 7.82 -11.65
N ARG A 25 -8.04 8.92 -11.00
CA ARG A 25 -8.28 10.22 -11.64
C ARG A 25 -7.01 11.08 -11.73
N LEU A 26 -6.04 10.87 -10.86
CA LEU A 26 -4.83 11.68 -10.81
C LEU A 26 -3.81 11.21 -11.84
N LYS A 27 -3.55 12.07 -12.84
CA LYS A 27 -2.51 11.85 -13.85
C LYS A 27 -1.61 13.08 -13.94
N HIS A 28 -0.46 13.01 -13.26
CA HIS A 28 0.54 14.09 -13.29
C HIS A 28 1.93 13.52 -13.07
N ARG A 29 2.97 14.14 -13.66
CA ARG A 29 4.36 13.66 -13.60
C ARG A 29 4.97 13.61 -12.18
N ASN A 30 4.37 14.31 -11.23
CA ASN A 30 4.83 14.40 -9.83
C ASN A 30 3.91 13.64 -8.85
N ILE A 31 2.95 12.87 -9.36
CA ILE A 31 2.05 12.05 -8.54
C ILE A 31 2.29 10.59 -8.93
N VAL A 32 2.51 9.73 -7.92
CA VAL A 32 2.69 8.30 -8.15
C VAL A 32 1.47 7.73 -8.85
N ARG A 33 1.68 7.10 -9.99
CA ARG A 33 0.60 6.58 -10.83
C ARG A 33 0.09 5.22 -10.37
N LEU A 34 -1.24 5.06 -10.37
CA LEU A 34 -1.90 3.76 -10.31
C LEU A 34 -1.69 3.00 -11.63
N VAL A 35 -1.12 1.80 -11.55
CA VAL A 35 -0.91 0.91 -12.70
C VAL A 35 -1.93 -0.23 -12.76
N GLY A 36 -2.61 -0.53 -11.65
CA GLY A 36 -3.65 -1.55 -11.58
C GLY A 36 -4.23 -1.70 -10.19
N TYR A 37 -5.21 -2.57 -10.03
CA TYR A 37 -5.82 -2.88 -8.73
C TYR A 37 -6.30 -4.33 -8.67
N CYS A 38 -6.55 -4.80 -7.46
CA CYS A 38 -7.24 -6.05 -7.17
C CYS A 38 -8.41 -5.72 -6.23
N ASN A 39 -9.60 -6.22 -6.55
CA ASN A 39 -10.77 -6.23 -5.69
C ASN A 39 -11.49 -7.56 -5.92
N HIS A 40 -11.06 -8.59 -5.21
CA HIS A 40 -11.52 -9.96 -5.41
C HIS A 40 -12.18 -10.48 -4.14
N ILE A 41 -13.37 -11.06 -4.29
CA ILE A 41 -14.09 -11.74 -3.20
C ILE A 41 -13.86 -13.23 -3.38
N GLN A 42 -13.34 -13.87 -2.34
CA GLN A 42 -13.11 -15.31 -2.29
C GLN A 42 -14.00 -15.92 -1.21
N GLU A 43 -14.81 -16.91 -1.58
CA GLU A 43 -15.49 -17.73 -0.59
C GLU A 43 -14.48 -18.68 0.07
N VAL A 44 -14.43 -18.66 1.40
CA VAL A 44 -13.58 -19.52 2.20
C VAL A 44 -14.41 -20.24 3.26
N PRO A 45 -14.21 -21.54 3.49
CA PRO A 45 -14.86 -22.21 4.61
C PRO A 45 -14.33 -21.65 5.92
N ALA A 46 -15.23 -21.32 6.83
CA ALA A 46 -14.94 -20.81 8.17
C ALA A 46 -15.81 -21.53 9.21
N MET A 47 -15.30 -21.64 10.43
CA MET A 47 -16.09 -22.15 11.55
C MET A 47 -16.82 -21.00 12.23
N TYR A 48 -18.14 -21.11 12.36
CA TYR A 48 -18.98 -20.18 13.10
C TYR A 48 -19.94 -20.97 13.97
N GLU A 49 -19.92 -20.71 15.29
CA GLU A 49 -20.77 -21.40 16.28
C GLU A 49 -20.77 -22.93 16.15
N GLY A 50 -19.60 -23.53 15.90
CA GLY A 50 -19.44 -24.98 15.78
C GLY A 50 -19.91 -25.58 14.46
N LYS A 51 -20.28 -24.76 13.47
CA LYS A 51 -20.68 -25.19 12.12
C LYS A 51 -19.72 -24.65 11.08
N PHE A 52 -19.49 -25.43 10.02
CA PHE A 52 -18.83 -24.93 8.82
C PHE A 52 -19.80 -24.05 8.04
N VAL A 53 -19.37 -22.83 7.74
CA VAL A 53 -20.07 -21.86 6.90
C VAL A 53 -19.14 -21.37 5.80
N LEU A 54 -19.68 -20.93 4.67
CA LEU A 54 -18.91 -20.17 3.69
C LEU A 54 -18.88 -18.72 4.14
N ALA A 55 -17.67 -18.17 4.29
CA ALA A 55 -17.44 -16.77 4.59
C ALA A 55 -16.79 -16.09 3.39
N GLU A 56 -17.11 -14.82 3.19
CA GLU A 56 -16.44 -14.01 2.18
C GLU A 56 -15.13 -13.45 2.74
N LYS A 57 -14.04 -13.69 2.01
CA LYS A 57 -12.76 -13.06 2.25
C LYS A 57 -12.47 -12.10 1.11
N ILE A 58 -12.38 -10.82 1.44
CA ILE A 58 -12.09 -9.77 0.46
C ILE A 58 -10.58 -9.56 0.35
N HIS A 59 -10.06 -9.64 -0.86
CA HIS A 59 -8.67 -9.33 -1.21
C HIS A 59 -8.63 -8.05 -2.02
N ARG A 60 -8.05 -7.00 -1.41
CA ARG A 60 -7.89 -5.69 -2.06
C ARG A 60 -6.43 -5.27 -2.11
N ALA A 61 -6.02 -4.76 -3.27
CA ALA A 61 -4.70 -4.17 -3.44
C ALA A 61 -4.69 -3.07 -4.49
N LEU A 62 -3.83 -2.08 -4.30
CA LEU A 62 -3.52 -1.05 -5.28
C LEU A 62 -2.09 -1.26 -5.79
N CYS A 63 -1.94 -1.37 -7.11
CA CYS A 63 -0.66 -1.48 -7.77
C CYS A 63 -0.25 -0.10 -8.25
N LEU A 64 0.84 0.42 -7.68
CA LEU A 64 1.43 1.72 -8.02
C LEU A 64 2.71 1.51 -8.81
N GLU A 65 3.13 2.50 -9.59
CA GLU A 65 4.48 2.51 -10.12
C GLU A 65 5.51 2.44 -8.98
N TYR A 66 6.68 1.86 -9.27
CA TYR A 66 7.72 1.67 -8.28
C TYR A 66 8.67 2.87 -8.29
N MET A 67 8.88 3.47 -7.11
CA MET A 67 9.87 4.52 -6.89
C MET A 67 11.14 3.89 -6.33
N SER A 68 12.18 3.74 -7.16
CA SER A 68 13.41 3.03 -6.81
C SER A 68 14.18 3.61 -5.64
N ASN A 69 14.10 4.92 -5.44
CA ASN A 69 14.78 5.64 -4.36
C ASN A 69 13.95 5.71 -3.06
N GLY A 70 12.76 5.08 -3.04
CA GLY A 70 11.88 5.11 -1.88
C GLY A 70 11.30 6.49 -1.59
N SER A 71 10.97 6.75 -0.32
CA SER A 71 10.44 8.05 0.11
C SER A 71 11.55 9.11 0.20
N LEU A 72 11.19 10.36 -0.05
CA LEU A 72 12.13 11.48 0.05
C LEU A 72 12.75 11.58 1.45
N GLN A 73 11.96 11.34 2.51
CA GLN A 73 12.44 11.32 3.88
C GLN A 73 13.58 10.31 4.06
N LYS A 74 13.39 9.07 3.58
CA LYS A 74 14.42 8.01 3.68
C LYS A 74 15.65 8.34 2.83
N TYR A 75 15.42 8.91 1.66
CA TYR A 75 16.49 9.31 0.75
C TYR A 75 17.40 10.38 1.38
N ILE A 76 16.79 11.44 1.93
CA ILE A 76 17.53 12.53 2.59
C ILE A 76 18.18 12.04 3.88
N SER A 77 17.50 11.23 4.70
CA SER A 77 18.10 10.70 5.93
C SER A 77 19.33 9.82 5.64
N GLY A 78 19.30 9.03 4.56
CA GLY A 78 20.45 8.25 4.10
C GLY A 78 21.62 9.11 3.64
N MET A 79 21.35 10.22 2.94
CA MET A 79 22.37 11.20 2.56
C MET A 79 23.03 11.87 3.77
N ASN A 80 22.25 12.18 4.82
CA ASN A 80 22.79 12.74 6.05
C ASN A 80 23.74 11.76 6.78
N VAL A 81 23.42 10.45 6.78
CA VAL A 81 24.33 9.43 7.32
C VAL A 81 25.64 9.39 6.52
N ILE A 82 25.57 9.43 5.18
CA ILE A 82 26.76 9.45 4.31
C ILE A 82 27.61 10.71 4.56
N ASN A 83 26.99 11.87 4.75
CA ASN A 83 27.71 13.10 5.06
C ASN A 83 28.35 13.06 6.46
N MET A 84 27.72 12.41 7.44
CA MET A 84 28.30 12.25 8.79
C MET A 84 29.53 11.33 8.79
N ILE A 85 29.50 10.20 8.06
CA ILE A 85 30.70 9.34 7.92
C ILE A 85 31.81 10.03 7.12
N GLY A 86 31.45 10.86 6.13
CA GLY A 86 32.42 11.67 5.39
C GLY A 86 33.11 12.73 6.25
N ALA A 87 32.37 13.37 7.17
CA ALA A 87 32.92 14.36 8.10
C ALA A 87 33.78 13.74 9.22
N GLN A 88 33.50 12.49 9.63
CA GLN A 88 34.30 11.77 10.62
C GLN A 88 35.58 11.13 10.05
N ALA A 89 35.72 11.03 8.73
CA ALA A 89 36.91 10.47 8.06
C ALA A 89 37.94 11.55 7.68
N THR A 90 37.70 12.82 8.04
CA THR A 90 38.60 13.96 7.78
C THR A 90 39.29 14.49 9.04
N GLU A 91 39.24 13.77 10.17
CA GLU A 91 40.06 14.03 11.37
C GLU A 91 41.12 12.94 11.57
#